data_AF-A0A837HIM9-F1
#
_entry.id   AF-A0A837HIM9-F1
#
_cell.length_a   1.000
_cell.length_b   1.000
_cell.length_c   1.000
_cell.angle_alpha   90.00
_cell.angle_beta   90.00
_cell.angle_gamma   90.00
#
_symmetry.space_group_name_H-M   'P 1'
#
loop_
_entity.id
_entity.type
_entity.pdbx_description
1 polymer ?
#
loop_
_entity_poly.entity_id
_entity_poly.type
_entity_poly.pdbx_seq_one_letter_code
_entity_poly.pdbx_strand_id
1 'polypeptide(L)'
;MVLVVFSTLIFILLIKFGKNLSKVDIDEEYSNKDKFIKETISKLFATSNIKNKPEISFTRIGKLSAAHKLCWSIHRKKLKNKAVVITCEDILKLWRL
;
A
#
# COMPACT_ATOMS: atom_id res chain seq x y z
N MET A 1 3.02 14.91 0.85
CA MET A 1 3.76 14.15 -0.20
C MET A 1 3.99 12.68 0.21
N VAL A 2 4.64 12.40 1.35
CA VAL A 2 4.92 11.02 1.80
C VAL A 2 3.67 10.13 1.89
N LEU A 3 2.58 10.62 2.49
CA LEU A 3 1.33 9.84 2.64
C LEU A 3 0.65 9.54 1.30
N VAL A 4 0.81 10.42 0.31
CA VAL A 4 0.26 10.23 -1.03
C VAL A 4 1.01 9.10 -1.73
N VAL A 5 2.34 9.16 -1.71
CA VAL A 5 3.20 8.09 -2.24
C VAL A 5 2.90 6.76 -1.55
N PHE A 6 2.83 6.74 -0.22
CA PHE A 6 2.48 5.55 0.54
C PHE A 6 1.12 4.97 0.11
N SER A 7 0.08 5.81 0.07
CA SER A 7 -1.27 5.40 -0.35
C SER A 7 -1.30 4.86 -1.78
N THR A 8 -0.53 5.48 -2.69
CA THR A 8 -0.41 5.00 -4.08
C THR A 8 0.30 3.66 -4.15
N LEU A 9 1.37 3.44 -3.37
CA LEU A 9 2.06 2.16 -3.31
C LEU A 9 1.16 1.05 -2.77
N ILE A 10 0.35 1.34 -1.74
CA ILE A 10 -0.68 0.40 -1.26
C ILE A 10 -1.68 0.10 -2.36
N PHE A 11 -2.22 1.10 -3.05
CA PHE A 11 -3.13 0.87 -4.18
C PHE A 11 -2.51 -0.04 -5.25
N ILE A 12 -1.26 0.22 -5.67
CA ILE A 12 -0.54 -0.63 -6.63
C ILE A 12 -0.42 -2.07 -6.13
N LEU A 13 -0.10 -2.26 -4.85
CA LEU A 13 -0.02 -3.58 -4.24
C LEU A 13 -1.36 -4.32 -4.32
N LEU A 14 -2.46 -3.63 -4.01
CA LEU A 14 -3.81 -4.19 -4.01
C LEU A 14 -4.29 -4.58 -5.41
N ILE A 15 -4.04 -3.77 -6.44
CA ILE A 15 -4.46 -4.11 -7.80
C ILE A 15 -3.63 -5.25 -8.41
N LYS A 16 -2.34 -5.37 -8.02
CA LYS A 16 -1.45 -6.41 -8.54
C LYS A 16 -1.65 -7.75 -7.82
N PHE A 17 -1.77 -7.73 -6.50
CA PHE A 17 -1.70 -8.94 -5.66
C PHE A 17 -2.94 -9.15 -4.79
N GLY A 18 -3.80 -8.15 -4.65
CA GLY A 18 -4.98 -8.19 -3.79
C GLY A 18 -6.25 -8.73 -4.44
N LYS A 19 -6.16 -9.42 -5.58
CA LYS A 19 -7.32 -10.05 -6.21
C LYS A 19 -7.96 -11.03 -5.21
N ASN A 20 -9.25 -10.83 -4.93
CA ASN A 20 -10.06 -11.61 -3.99
C ASN A 20 -9.77 -11.39 -2.49
N LEU A 21 -9.04 -10.35 -2.11
CA LEU A 21 -8.99 -9.95 -0.71
C LEU A 21 -10.31 -9.28 -0.32
N SER A 22 -10.97 -9.81 0.72
CA SER A 22 -12.13 -9.13 1.34
C SER A 22 -11.69 -7.99 2.24
N LYS A 23 -10.53 -8.13 2.90
CA LYS A 23 -10.02 -7.18 3.90
C LYS A 23 -8.49 -7.07 3.83
N VAL A 24 -7.98 -5.88 4.15
CA VAL A 24 -6.56 -5.56 4.28
C VAL A 24 -6.35 -4.74 5.55
N ASP A 25 -5.47 -5.23 6.42
CA ASP A 25 -5.00 -4.51 7.60
C ASP A 25 -3.68 -3.79 7.28
N ILE A 26 -3.62 -2.50 7.59
CA ILE A 26 -2.43 -1.65 7.46
C ILE A 26 -1.91 -1.31 8.87
N ASP A 27 -0.60 -1.29 9.05
CA ASP A 27 0.00 -0.96 10.34
C ASP A 27 -0.29 0.50 10.75
N GLU A 28 -0.60 0.71 12.03
CA GLU A 28 -0.76 2.02 12.65
C GLU A 28 0.60 2.71 12.87
N GLU A 29 1.37 2.92 11.81
CA GLU A 29 2.65 3.67 11.89
C GLU A 29 2.43 5.20 11.84
N TYR A 30 1.34 5.66 11.21
CA TYR A 30 1.09 7.08 10.97
C TYR A 30 -0.09 7.59 11.80
N SER A 31 0.16 7.91 13.07
CA SER A 31 -0.87 8.43 13.98
C SER A 31 -1.67 9.58 13.37
N ASN A 32 -3.00 9.47 13.42
CA ASN A 32 -3.97 10.42 12.88
C ASN A 32 -3.95 10.61 11.35
N LYS A 33 -3.33 9.70 10.57
CA LYS A 33 -3.29 9.78 9.09
C LYS A 33 -4.14 8.72 8.39
N ASP A 34 -4.71 7.79 9.13
CA ASP A 34 -5.53 6.67 8.65
C ASP A 34 -6.65 7.11 7.71
N LYS A 35 -7.40 8.14 8.12
CA LYS A 35 -8.48 8.72 7.32
C LYS A 35 -7.97 9.22 5.97
N PHE A 36 -6.85 9.96 5.97
CA PHE A 36 -6.25 10.48 4.74
C PHE A 36 -5.78 9.36 3.80
N ILE A 37 -5.14 8.32 4.36
CA ILE A 37 -4.67 7.17 3.59
C ILE A 37 -5.87 6.43 2.97
N LYS A 38 -6.92 6.15 3.76
CA LYS A 38 -8.14 5.47 3.31
C LYS A 38 -8.89 6.24 2.23
N GLU A 39 -9.00 7.57 2.38
CA GLU A 39 -9.61 8.45 1.38
C GLU A 39 -8.78 8.47 0.10
N THR A 40 -7.46 8.56 0.20
CA THR A 40 -6.57 8.56 -0.96
C THR A 40 -6.65 7.25 -1.74
N ILE A 41 -6.59 6.11 -1.06
CA ILE A 41 -6.75 4.80 -1.70
C ILE A 41 -8.14 4.69 -2.34
N SER A 42 -9.20 5.12 -1.64
CA SER A 42 -10.57 5.07 -2.18
C SER A 42 -10.73 5.92 -3.45
N LYS A 43 -10.10 7.10 -3.51
CA LYS A 43 -10.06 7.93 -4.72
C LYS A 43 -9.39 7.20 -5.88
N LEU A 44 -8.25 6.56 -5.64
CA LEU A 44 -7.52 5.80 -6.68
C LEU A 44 -8.33 4.60 -7.22
N PHE A 45 -9.09 3.91 -6.36
CA PHE A 45 -10.03 2.86 -6.81
C PHE A 45 -11.17 3.43 -7.66
N ALA A 46 -11.73 4.59 -7.27
CA ALA A 46 -12.80 5.24 -8.01
C ALA A 46 -12.34 5.71 -9.40
N THR A 47 -11.15 6.32 -9.50
CA THR A 47 -10.62 6.80 -10.79
C THR A 47 -10.15 5.68 -11.72
N SER A 48 -9.78 4.51 -11.17
CA SER A 48 -9.36 3.35 -11.96
C SER A 48 -10.51 2.42 -12.40
N ASN A 49 -11.76 2.72 -12.02
CA ASN A 49 -12.95 1.90 -12.30
C ASN A 49 -12.83 0.43 -11.83
N ILE A 50 -12.04 0.19 -10.78
CA ILE A 50 -11.84 -1.14 -10.19
C ILE A 50 -12.87 -1.36 -9.07
N LYS A 51 -13.78 -2.30 -9.26
CA LYS A 51 -14.89 -2.53 -8.32
C LYS A 51 -14.52 -3.36 -7.09
N ASN A 52 -13.49 -4.21 -7.18
CA ASN A 52 -13.10 -5.12 -6.10
C ASN A 52 -12.16 -4.44 -5.10
N LYS A 53 -12.64 -3.38 -4.45
CA LYS A 53 -11.89 -2.71 -3.38
C LYS A 53 -12.04 -3.51 -2.07
N PRO A 54 -10.95 -4.02 -1.47
CA PRO A 54 -11.03 -4.65 -0.15
C PRO A 54 -11.42 -3.63 0.93
N GLU A 55 -11.97 -4.12 2.04
CA GLU A 55 -12.09 -3.32 3.25
C GLU A 55 -10.69 -2.95 3.77
N ILE A 56 -10.49 -1.68 4.10
CA ILE A 56 -9.22 -1.17 4.65
C ILE A 56 -9.44 -0.79 6.11
N SER A 57 -8.64 -1.44 6.97
CA SER A 57 -8.56 -1.20 8.41
C SER A 57 -7.12 -0.90 8.81
N PHE A 58 -6.98 -0.16 9.91
CA PHE A 58 -5.70 0.14 10.54
C PHE A 58 -5.66 -0.63 11.85
N THR A 59 -4.56 -1.33 12.08
CA THR A 59 -4.35 -2.12 13.30
C THR A 59 -2.88 -2.09 13.65
N ARG A 60 -2.54 -2.32 14.91
CA ARG A 60 -1.14 -2.45 15.34
C ARG A 60 -0.52 -3.76 14.83
N ILE A 61 0.28 -3.70 13.78
CA ILE A 61 1.04 -4.81 13.20
C ILE A 61 2.45 -4.80 13.82
N GLY A 62 2.60 -5.48 14.96
CA GLY A 62 3.85 -5.48 15.71
C GLY A 62 5.10 -5.93 14.92
N LYS A 63 6.29 -5.55 15.43
CA LYS A 63 7.62 -5.83 14.83
C LYS A 63 7.95 -7.31 14.63
N LEU A 64 7.22 -8.22 15.28
CA LEU A 64 7.41 -9.66 15.15
C LEU A 64 6.60 -10.29 14.01
N SER A 65 5.72 -9.51 13.36
CA SER A 65 4.92 -9.95 12.24
C SER A 65 5.78 -10.41 11.05
N ALA A 66 5.22 -11.32 10.24
CA ALA A 66 5.87 -11.75 9.00
C ALA A 66 6.11 -10.57 8.04
N ALA A 67 5.15 -9.64 7.97
CA ALA A 67 5.26 -8.42 7.18
C ALA A 67 6.46 -7.55 7.59
N HIS A 68 6.61 -7.27 8.90
CA HIS A 68 7.73 -6.48 9.40
C HIS A 68 9.08 -7.16 9.12
N LYS A 69 9.18 -8.48 9.39
CA LYS A 69 10.39 -9.27 9.13
C LYS A 69 10.77 -9.26 7.65
N LEU A 70 9.79 -9.34 6.75
CA LEU A 70 10.01 -9.28 5.31
C LEU A 70 10.51 -7.89 4.89
N CYS A 71 9.84 -6.81 5.32
CA CYS A 71 10.26 -5.44 5.06
C CYS A 71 11.70 -5.20 5.53
N TRP A 72 12.03 -5.64 6.73
CA TRP A 72 13.38 -5.50 7.29
C TRP A 72 14.45 -6.27 6.49
N SER A 73 14.10 -7.46 6.01
CA SER A 73 14.99 -8.29 5.18
C SER A 73 15.25 -7.67 3.80
N ILE A 74 14.23 -7.06 3.20
CA ILE A 74 14.35 -6.30 1.95
C ILE A 74 15.19 -5.05 2.17
N HIS A 75 14.92 -4.27 3.23
CA HIS A 75 15.66 -3.05 3.58
C HIS A 75 17.16 -3.34 3.79
N ARG A 76 17.50 -4.42 4.50
CA ARG A 76 18.88 -4.89 4.70
C ARG A 76 19.50 -5.55 3.45
N LYS A 77 18.87 -5.43 2.28
CA LYS A 77 19.30 -5.95 0.98
C LYS A 77 19.46 -7.48 0.89
N LYS A 78 19.03 -8.23 1.90
CA LYS A 78 19.11 -9.71 1.90
C LYS A 78 18.20 -10.35 0.86
N LEU A 79 17.11 -9.68 0.50
CA LEU A 79 16.09 -10.16 -0.45
C LEU A 79 15.77 -9.11 -1.52
N LYS A 80 16.72 -8.25 -1.89
CA LYS A 80 16.46 -7.13 -2.82
C LYS A 80 15.94 -7.60 -4.18
N ASN A 81 16.42 -8.74 -4.66
CA ASN A 81 15.97 -9.38 -5.90
C ASN A 81 14.50 -9.86 -5.87
N LYS A 82 13.89 -9.98 -4.69
CA LYS A 82 12.47 -10.33 -4.53
C LYS A 82 11.56 -9.11 -4.43
N ALA A 83 12.12 -7.89 -4.37
CA ALA A 83 11.34 -6.67 -4.26
C ALA A 83 10.87 -6.21 -5.65
N VAL A 84 9.60 -5.80 -5.73
CA VAL A 84 9.10 -5.07 -6.90
C VAL A 84 9.59 -3.62 -6.80
N VAL A 85 10.22 -3.14 -7.87
CA VAL A 85 10.64 -1.74 -7.98
C VAL A 85 9.51 -0.94 -8.61
N ILE A 86 9.13 0.17 -7.97
CA ILE A 86 8.18 1.16 -8.47
C ILE A 86 8.95 2.48 -8.61
N THR A 87 8.91 3.10 -9.79
CA THR A 87 9.57 4.41 -10.01
C THR A 87 8.62 5.58 -9.75
N CYS A 88 9.17 6.80 -9.71
CA CYS A 88 8.35 8.00 -9.61
C CYS A 88 7.44 8.17 -10.83
N GLU A 89 7.91 7.80 -12.02
CA GLU A 89 7.13 7.85 -13.26
C GLU A 89 5.92 6.90 -13.19
N ASP A 90 6.07 5.71 -12.61
CA ASP A 90 4.96 4.78 -12.39
C ASP A 90 3.88 5.38 -11.48
N ILE A 91 4.30 6.09 -10.42
CA ILE A 91 3.40 6.81 -9.53
C ILE A 91 2.69 7.94 -10.31
N LEU A 92 3.43 8.77 -11.03
CA LEU A 92 2.86 9.92 -11.74
C LEU A 92 1.85 9.53 -12.81
N LYS A 93 2.05 8.40 -13.51
CA LYS A 93 1.07 7.88 -14.49
C LYS A 93 -0.30 7.61 -13.86
N LEU A 94 -0.36 7.19 -12.60
CA LEU A 94 -1.62 6.92 -11.90
C LEU A 94 -2.39 8.18 -11.50
N TRP A 95 -1.69 9.31 -11.34
CA TRP A 95 -2.27 10.59 -10.95
C TRP A 95 -2.56 11.52 -12.13
N ARG A 96 -2.11 11.16 -13.33
CA ARG A 96 -2.36 11.89 -14.59
C ARG A 96 -3.49 11.28 -15.42
N LEU A 97 -4.29 10.41 -14.82
CA LEU A 97 -5.56 9.90 -15.36
C LEU A 97 -6.66 10.93 -15.18
#